data_AF-A0A7X7RPF9-F1
#
_entry.id   AF-A0A7X7RPF9-F1
#
_cell.length_a   1.000
_cell.length_b   1.000
_cell.length_c   1.000
_cell.angle_alpha   90.00
_cell.angle_beta   90.00
_cell.angle_gamma   90.00
#
_symmetry.space_group_name_H-M   'P 1'
#
loop_
_entity.id
_entity.type
_entity.pdbx_description
1 polymer ?
#
loop_
_entity_poly.entity_id
_entity_poly.type
_entity_poly.pdbx_seq_one_letter_code
_entity_poly.pdbx_strand_id
1 'polypeptide(L)'
;SYNLLLGLLLGLGYSLFELPNSFLKRRLDIIPGKPTTGIKKYFFVFLDQADSVFGCCLVVCLFDQMSFAFYLLYVLVGALTHIIVNMLLYAAKLRKNMF
;
A
#
# COMPACT_ATOMS: atom_id res chain seq x y z
N SER A 1 -15.50 17.37 14.68
CA SER A 1 -15.13 16.15 15.45
C SER A 1 -15.03 14.91 14.57
N TYR A 2 -16.05 14.59 13.76
CA TYR A 2 -16.07 13.41 12.88
C TYR A 2 -14.83 13.26 11.97
N ASN A 3 -14.48 14.31 11.21
CA ASN A 3 -13.35 14.27 10.28
C ASN A 3 -11.99 14.06 10.97
N LEU A 4 -11.86 14.52 12.22
CA LEU A 4 -10.62 14.43 13.00
C LEU A 4 -10.39 12.99 13.48
N LEU A 5 -11.46 12.33 13.93
CA LEU A 5 -11.44 10.92 14.29
C LEU A 5 -11.19 10.03 13.07
N LEU A 6 -11.86 10.31 11.94
CA LEU A 6 -11.67 9.57 10.69
C LEU A 6 -10.22 9.69 10.19
N GLY A 7 -9.67 10.92 10.17
CA GLY A 7 -8.27 11.15 9.78
C GLY A 7 -7.26 10.45 10.69
N LEU A 8 -7.52 10.42 12.01
CA LEU A 8 -6.69 9.71 12.97
C LEU A 8 -6.73 8.19 12.72
N LEU A 9 -7.92 7.62 12.54
CA LEU A 9 -8.09 6.20 12.26
C LEU A 9 -7.47 5.80 10.92
N LEU A 10 -7.60 6.63 9.88
CA LEU A 10 -6.94 6.40 8.60
C LEU A 10 -5.42 6.39 8.74
N GLY A 11 -4.86 7.36 9.48
CA GLY A 11 -3.41 7.39 9.77
C GLY A 11 -2.94 6.17 10.56
N LEU A 12 -3.70 5.74 11.58
CA LEU A 12 -3.40 4.53 12.34
C LEU A 12 -3.51 3.27 11.47
N GLY A 13 -4.56 3.16 10.65
CA GLY A 13 -4.73 2.05 9.73
C GLY A 13 -3.59 1.96 8.72
N TYR A 14 -3.18 3.10 8.16
CA TYR A 14 -2.01 3.17 7.28
C TYR A 14 -0.75 2.63 7.98
N SER A 15 -0.38 3.19 9.15
CA SER A 15 0.85 2.79 9.85
C SER A 15 0.81 1.34 10.35
N LEU A 16 -0.35 0.87 10.82
CA LEU A 16 -0.51 -0.48 11.35
C LEU A 16 -0.40 -1.56 10.27
N PHE A 17 -0.73 -1.25 9.02
CA PHE A 17 -0.61 -2.19 7.91
C PHE A 17 0.74 -2.10 7.16
N GLU A 18 1.43 -0.96 7.22
CA GLU A 18 2.79 -0.81 6.67
C GLU A 18 3.85 -1.58 7.50
N LEU A 19 3.69 -1.58 8.83
CA LEU A 19 4.56 -2.30 9.77
C LEU A 19 4.66 -3.82 9.54
N PRO A 20 3.56 -4.59 9.46
CA PRO A 20 3.59 -6.03 9.26
C PRO A 20 4.14 -6.39 7.87
N ASN A 21 3.91 -5.58 6.84
CA ASN A 21 4.51 -5.82 5.53
C ASN A 21 6.05 -5.77 5.61
N SER A 22 6.59 -4.73 6.25
CA SER A 22 8.03 -4.63 6.50
C SER A 22 8.56 -5.79 7.36
N PHE A 23 7.79 -6.25 8.36
CA PHE A 23 8.15 -7.41 9.19
C PHE A 23 8.17 -8.73 8.42
N LEU A 24 7.16 -8.99 7.57
CA LEU A 24 7.08 -10.18 6.73
C LEU A 24 8.24 -10.25 5.73
N LYS A 25 8.62 -9.12 5.14
CA LYS A 25 9.82 -9.03 4.28
C LYS A 25 11.09 -9.48 5.02
N ARG A 26 11.24 -9.17 6.31
CA ARG A 26 12.40 -9.61 7.12
C ARG A 26 12.36 -11.10 7.44
N ARG A 27 11.17 -11.67 7.61
CA ARG A 27 11.01 -13.13 7.78
C ARG A 27 11.31 -13.90 6.50
N LEU A 28 11.15 -13.26 5.34
CA LEU A 28 11.46 -13.83 4.02
C LEU A 28 12.89 -13.51 3.55
N ASP A 29 13.75 -13.01 4.44
CA ASP A 29 15.16 -12.67 4.19
C ASP A 29 15.37 -11.65 3.05
N ILE A 30 14.39 -10.76 2.85
CA ILE A 30 14.46 -9.69 1.86
C ILE A 30 15.23 -8.51 2.47
N ILE A 31 16.41 -8.23 1.90
CA ILE A 31 17.28 -7.14 2.33
C ILE A 31 16.60 -5.80 2.01
N PRO A 32 16.53 -4.86 2.97
CA PRO A 32 15.94 -3.54 2.76
C PRO A 32 16.71 -2.77 1.70
N GLY A 33 15.98 -2.16 0.77
CA GLY A 33 16.58 -1.34 -0.28
C GLY A 33 17.25 -2.12 -1.42
N LYS A 34 17.22 -3.46 -1.40
CA LYS A 34 17.61 -4.27 -2.56
C LYS A 34 16.36 -4.77 -3.28
N PRO A 35 16.20 -4.49 -4.58
CA PRO A 35 15.11 -5.07 -5.35
C PRO A 35 15.26 -6.59 -5.34
N THR A 36 14.22 -7.31 -4.94
CA THR A 36 14.16 -8.77 -5.08
C THR A 36 14.39 -9.15 -6.55
N THR A 37 15.13 -10.22 -6.80
CA THR A 37 15.45 -10.68 -8.16
C THR A 37 14.38 -11.67 -8.66
N GLY A 38 14.04 -11.59 -9.95
CA GLY A 38 13.07 -12.49 -10.60
C GLY A 38 11.58 -12.09 -10.46
N ILE A 39 10.68 -13.02 -10.81
CA ILE A 39 9.21 -12.81 -10.85
C ILE A 39 8.65 -12.37 -9.49
N LYS A 40 9.26 -12.81 -8.39
CA LYS A 40 8.89 -12.43 -7.02
C LYS A 40 8.96 -10.92 -6.79
N LYS A 41 9.80 -10.18 -7.53
CA LYS A 41 9.91 -8.72 -7.44
C LYS A 41 8.58 -8.02 -7.67
N TYR A 42 7.86 -8.40 -8.73
CA TYR A 42 6.60 -7.75 -9.09
C TYR A 42 5.52 -8.01 -8.04
N PHE A 43 5.49 -9.22 -7.49
CA PHE A 43 4.58 -9.58 -6.41
C PHE A 43 4.86 -8.79 -5.13
N PHE A 44 6.13 -8.66 -4.70
CA PHE A 44 6.48 -7.86 -3.53
C PHE A 44 6.26 -6.36 -3.75
N VAL A 45 6.57 -5.84 -4.95
CA VAL A 45 6.24 -4.45 -5.29
C VAL A 45 4.74 -4.22 -5.22
N PHE A 46 3.92 -5.14 -5.74
CA PHE A 46 2.47 -5.00 -5.65
C PHE A 46 1.98 -5.05 -4.19
N LEU A 47 2.48 -5.99 -3.38
CA LEU A 47 2.17 -6.06 -1.95
C LEU A 47 2.58 -4.78 -1.21
N ASP A 48 3.71 -4.19 -1.56
CA ASP A 48 4.22 -2.94 -0.98
C ASP A 48 3.40 -1.71 -1.35
N GLN A 49 2.69 -1.73 -2.48
CA GLN A 49 1.79 -0.64 -2.85
C GLN A 49 0.37 -0.88 -2.36
N ALA A 50 0.02 -2.11 -2.00
CA ALA A 50 -1.32 -2.49 -1.56
C ALA A 50 -1.47 -2.50 -0.03
N ASP A 51 -0.40 -2.63 0.75
CA ASP A 51 -0.42 -2.77 2.22
C ASP A 51 -1.14 -1.61 2.93
N SER A 52 -0.71 -0.39 2.67
CA SER A 52 -1.23 0.85 3.22
C SER A 52 -2.64 1.13 2.74
N VAL A 53 -2.93 0.84 1.46
CA VAL A 53 -4.27 0.99 0.87
C VAL A 53 -5.25 0.01 1.54
N PHE A 54 -4.81 -1.20 1.86
CA PHE A 54 -5.62 -2.19 2.58
C PHE A 54 -6.03 -1.67 3.97
N GLY A 55 -5.07 -1.11 4.73
CA GLY A 55 -5.35 -0.50 6.03
C GLY A 55 -6.33 0.67 5.95
N CYS A 56 -6.15 1.56 4.97
CA CYS A 56 -7.05 2.69 4.74
C CYS A 56 -8.47 2.26 4.32
N CYS A 57 -8.58 1.32 3.37
CA CYS A 57 -9.88 0.80 2.94
C CYS A 57 -10.62 0.07 4.07
N LEU A 58 -9.90 -0.61 4.96
CA LEU A 58 -10.51 -1.28 6.11
C LEU A 58 -11.14 -0.27 7.07
N VAL A 59 -10.43 0.83 7.33
CA VAL A 59 -10.99 1.94 8.12
C VAL A 59 -12.25 2.50 7.46
N VAL A 60 -12.25 2.71 6.14
CA VAL A 60 -13.44 3.18 5.41
C VAL A 60 -14.61 2.18 5.51
N CYS A 61 -14.35 0.88 5.39
CA CYS A 61 -15.36 -0.18 5.58
C CYS A 61 -16.01 -0.17 6.97
N LEU A 62 -15.36 0.37 8.00
CA LEU A 62 -15.96 0.48 9.33
C LEU A 62 -17.01 1.59 9.41
N PHE A 63 -16.94 2.58 8.52
CA PHE A 63 -17.86 3.73 8.49
C PHE A 63 -18.90 3.63 7.37
N ASP A 64 -18.60 2.88 6.31
CA ASP A 64 -19.50 2.69 5.17
C ASP A 64 -19.77 1.21 4.92
N GLN A 65 -21.01 0.86 4.55
CA GLN A 65 -21.39 -0.52 4.26
C GLN A 65 -20.90 -0.93 2.87
N MET A 66 -19.60 -1.20 2.78
CA MET A 66 -18.96 -1.59 1.53
C MET A 66 -19.01 -3.11 1.33
N SER A 67 -19.39 -3.54 0.13
CA SER A 67 -19.33 -4.97 -0.22
C SER A 67 -17.89 -5.42 -0.35
N PHE A 68 -17.63 -6.72 -0.09
CA PHE A 68 -16.30 -7.29 -0.22
C PHE A 68 -15.68 -7.12 -1.63
N ALA A 69 -16.52 -7.17 -2.66
CA ALA A 69 -16.09 -6.95 -4.04
C ALA A 69 -15.62 -5.50 -4.27
N PHE A 70 -16.36 -4.51 -3.75
CA PHE A 70 -15.96 -3.11 -3.83
C PHE A 70 -14.68 -2.86 -3.04
N TYR A 71 -14.54 -3.45 -1.85
CA TYR A 71 -13.31 -3.37 -1.07
C TYR A 71 -12.09 -3.84 -1.87
N LEU A 72 -12.17 -5.02 -2.50
CA LEU A 72 -11.07 -5.55 -3.31
C LEU A 72 -10.77 -4.65 -4.52
N LEU A 73 -11.81 -4.10 -5.15
CA LEU A 73 -11.66 -3.16 -6.27
C LEU A 73 -10.94 -1.87 -5.82
N TYR A 74 -11.32 -1.29 -4.68
CA TYR A 74 -10.68 -0.09 -4.15
C TYR A 74 -9.21 -0.33 -3.82
N VAL A 75 -8.88 -1.46 -3.18
CA VAL A 75 -7.50 -1.85 -2.90
C VAL A 75 -6.71 -1.98 -4.20
N LEU A 76 -7.28 -2.64 -5.21
CA LEU A 76 -6.64 -2.82 -6.52
C LEU A 76 -6.40 -1.48 -7.23
N VAL A 77 -7.42 -0.62 -7.29
CA VAL A 77 -7.32 0.70 -7.91
C VAL A 77 -6.33 1.59 -7.16
N GLY A 78 -6.33 1.56 -5.83
CA GLY A 78 -5.36 2.31 -5.01
C GLY A 78 -3.93 1.84 -5.26
N ALA A 79 -3.68 0.53 -5.24
CA ALA A 79 -2.36 -0.03 -5.53
C ALA A 79 -1.88 0.31 -6.95
N LEU A 80 -2.76 0.22 -7.96
CA LEU A 80 -2.45 0.64 -9.33
C LEU A 80 -2.13 2.12 -9.41
N THR A 81 -2.89 2.97 -8.71
CA THR A 81 -2.66 4.42 -8.68
C THR A 81 -1.28 4.72 -8.08
N HIS A 82 -0.91 4.08 -6.99
CA HIS A 82 0.42 4.19 -6.39
C HIS A 82 1.53 3.80 -7.38
N ILE A 83 1.37 2.68 -8.09
CA ILE A 83 2.32 2.22 -9.11
C ILE A 83 2.44 3.24 -10.24
N ILE A 84 1.33 3.74 -10.77
CA ILE A 84 1.30 4.73 -11.86
C ILE A 84 1.96 6.03 -11.42
N VAL A 85 1.63 6.55 -10.24
CA VAL A 85 2.24 7.77 -9.70
C VAL A 85 3.75 7.59 -9.52
N ASN A 86 4.19 6.45 -8.99
CA ASN A 86 5.62 6.16 -8.85
C ASN A 86 6.35 6.09 -10.20
N MET A 87 5.71 5.49 -11.22
CA MET A 87 6.25 5.47 -12.58
C MET A 87 6.32 6.87 -13.20
N LEU A 88 5.29 7.70 -13.01
CA LEU A 88 5.27 9.09 -13.49
C LEU A 88 6.37 9.93 -12.84
N LEU A 89 6.56 9.80 -11.52
CA LEU A 89 7.62 10.49 -10.78
C LEU A 89 9.02 10.05 -11.22
N TYR A 90 9.19 8.76 -11.53
CA TYR A 90 10.42 8.24 -12.10
C TYR A 90 10.67 8.78 -13.51
N ALA A 91 9.65 8.80 -14.37
CA ALA A 91 9.72 9.37 -15.72
C ALA A 91 10.05 10.87 -15.71
N ALA A 92 9.51 11.61 -14.74
CA ALA A 92 9.82 13.01 -14.48
C ALA A 92 11.23 13.24 -13.86
N LYS A 93 12.00 12.17 -13.62
CA LYS A 93 13.32 12.17 -12.95
C LYS A 93 13.31 12.79 -11.53
N LEU A 94 12.13 12.90 -10.91
CA LEU A 94 11.97 13.35 -9.53
C LEU A 94 12.32 12.24 -8.53
N ARG A 95 12.26 10.98 -8.98
CA ARG A 95 12.56 9.80 -8.17
C ARG A 95 13.66 8.96 -8.83
N LYS A 96 14.64 8.51 -8.05
CA LYS A 96 15.78 7.69 -8.54
C LYS A 96 15.43 6.21 -8.76
N ASN A 97 14.41 5.70 -8.08
CA ASN A 97 13.97 4.31 -8.17
C ASN A 97 12.51 4.26 -8.61
N MET A 98 12.19 3.38 -9.54
CA MET A 98 10.83 3.20 -10.07
C MET A 98 9.86 2.61 -9.03
N PHE A 99 10.38 1.90 -8.02
CA PHE A 99 9.63 1.27 -6.93
C PHE A 99 10.36 1.45 -5.61
#